data_AF-A0A3A3F0J6-F1
#
_entry.id   AF-A0A3A3F0J6-F1
#
_cell.length_a   1.000
_cell.length_b   1.000
_cell.length_c   1.000
_cell.angle_alpha   90.00
_cell.angle_beta   90.00
_cell.angle_gamma   90.00
#
_symmetry.space_group_name_H-M   'P 1'
#
loop_
_entity.id
_entity.type
_entity.pdbx_description
1 polymer ?
#
loop_
_entity_poly.entity_id
_entity_poly.type
_entity_poly.pdbx_seq_one_letter_code
_entity_poly.pdbx_strand_id
1 'polypeptide(L)'
;MIAQLLACLCCLIIAVISFKKVQQSQPEKGVVILEQTDLRFASDTINMQGQITAKSYVFANFVVLRIAGFYQSHWLIISAASVDEVSYSRLKRAIIAVQQPN
;
A
#
# COMPACT_ATOMS: atom_id res chain seq x y z
N MET A 1 9.96 -29.42 32.32
CA MET A 1 10.56 -29.53 30.97
C MET A 1 9.54 -29.87 29.87
N ILE A 2 8.81 -31.00 29.92
CA ILE A 2 7.91 -31.41 28.82
C ILE A 2 6.82 -30.38 28.51
N ALA A 3 6.15 -29.84 29.54
CA ALA A 3 5.11 -28.82 29.36
C ALA A 3 5.63 -27.49 28.77
N GLN A 4 6.85 -27.08 29.13
CA GLN A 4 7.48 -25.88 28.57
C GLN A 4 7.86 -26.08 27.09
N LEU A 5 8.36 -27.27 26.75
CA LEU A 5 8.68 -27.64 25.37
C LEU A 5 7.41 -27.63 24.50
N LEU A 6 6.30 -28.17 25.03
CA LEU A 6 5.00 -28.19 24.36
C LEU A 6 4.44 -26.78 24.16
N ALA A 7 4.54 -25.92 25.16
CA ALA A 7 4.11 -24.52 25.06
C ALA A 7 4.90 -23.75 24.00
N CYS A 8 6.22 -23.91 23.95
CA CYS A 8 7.06 -23.28 22.93
C CYS A 8 6.70 -23.75 21.51
N LEU A 9 6.43 -25.05 21.33
CA LEU A 9 5.98 -25.61 20.06
C LEU A 9 4.62 -25.03 19.63
N CYS A 10 3.66 -24.93 20.54
CA CYS A 10 2.36 -24.32 20.26
C CYS A 10 2.50 -22.85 19.85
N CYS A 11 3.33 -22.07 20.54
CA CYS A 11 3.58 -20.68 20.18
C CYS A 11 4.22 -20.53 18.80
N LEU A 12 5.19 -21.38 18.46
CA LEU A 12 5.81 -21.41 17.13
C LEU A 12 4.79 -21.71 16.03
N ILE A 13 3.91 -22.70 16.25
CA ILE A 13 2.87 -23.07 15.29
C ILE A 13 1.91 -21.89 15.06
N ILE A 14 1.44 -21.25 16.14
CA ILE A 14 0.54 -20.09 16.03
C ILE A 14 1.22 -18.92 15.31
N ALA A 15 2.50 -18.66 15.61
CA ALA A 15 3.29 -17.62 14.95
C ALA A 15 3.42 -17.88 13.44
N VAL A 16 3.72 -19.11 13.04
CA VAL A 16 3.84 -19.49 11.61
C VAL A 16 2.50 -19.38 10.88
N ILE A 17 1.40 -19.81 11.49
CA ILE A 17 0.05 -19.69 10.91
C ILE A 17 -0.32 -18.23 10.73
N SER A 18 -0.06 -17.40 11.74
CA SER A 18 -0.36 -15.96 11.72
C SER A 18 0.46 -15.25 10.65
N PHE A 19 1.75 -15.58 10.53
CA PHE A 19 2.62 -15.03 9.51
C PHE A 19 2.17 -15.40 8.09
N LYS A 20 1.79 -16.66 7.86
CA LYS A 20 1.24 -17.10 6.56
C LYS A 20 -0.06 -16.40 6.21
N LYS A 21 -0.96 -16.23 7.19
CA LYS A 21 -2.25 -15.53 6.97
C LYS A 21 -2.04 -14.06 6.62
N VAL A 22 -1.07 -13.39 7.26
CA VAL A 22 -0.67 -12.02 6.94
C VAL A 22 -0.05 -11.93 5.55
N GLN A 23 0.85 -12.86 5.17
CA GLN A 23 1.40 -12.92 3.82
C GLN A 23 0.33 -13.12 2.75
N GLN A 24 -0.66 -13.98 2.99
CA GLN A 24 -1.78 -14.20 2.06
C GLN A 24 -2.75 -13.01 1.99
N SER A 25 -2.82 -12.20 3.05
CA SER A 25 -3.64 -10.99 3.08
C SER A 25 -2.92 -9.78 2.52
N GLN A 26 -1.63 -9.90 2.18
CA GLN A 26 -0.95 -8.86 1.43
C GLN A 26 -1.49 -8.88 0.00
N PRO A 27 -1.92 -7.73 -0.56
CA PRO A 27 -2.51 -7.69 -1.87
C PRO A 27 -1.56 -8.29 -2.91
N GLU A 28 -2.11 -9.17 -3.77
CA GLU A 28 -1.40 -9.67 -4.94
C GLU A 28 -0.87 -8.49 -5.76
N LYS A 29 0.41 -8.61 -6.14
CA LYS A 29 1.20 -7.62 -6.90
C LYS A 29 0.30 -6.78 -7.80
N GLY A 30 0.21 -5.49 -7.51
CA GLY A 30 -0.53 -4.52 -8.33
C GLY A 30 0.43 -3.55 -9.01
N VAL A 31 0.06 -3.09 -10.20
CA VAL A 31 0.75 -2.04 -10.93
C VAL A 31 0.02 -0.73 -10.69
N VAL A 32 0.78 0.29 -10.27
CA VAL A 32 0.30 1.67 -10.20
C VAL A 32 0.69 2.35 -11.51
N ILE A 33 -0.31 2.67 -12.32
CA ILE A 33 -0.17 3.46 -13.55
C ILE A 33 -0.49 4.90 -13.20
N LEU A 34 0.47 5.79 -13.45
CA LEU A 34 0.35 7.22 -13.20
C LEU A 34 0.20 7.94 -14.55
N GLU A 35 -0.98 8.50 -14.81
CA GLU A 35 -1.28 9.28 -16.01
C GLU A 35 -1.57 10.73 -15.62
N GLN A 36 -0.55 11.58 -15.62
CA GLN A 36 -0.64 13.03 -15.32
C GLN A 36 -1.35 13.34 -13.99
N THR A 37 -2.68 13.48 -14.00
CA THR A 37 -3.55 13.76 -12.85
C THR A 37 -4.36 12.53 -12.38
N ASP A 38 -4.45 11.51 -13.23
CA ASP A 38 -5.16 10.27 -12.96
C ASP A 38 -4.19 9.19 -12.45
N LEU A 39 -4.64 8.46 -11.44
CA LEU A 39 -3.94 7.33 -10.87
C LEU A 39 -4.80 6.09 -11.01
N ARG A 40 -4.23 5.07 -11.65
CA ARG A 40 -4.86 3.76 -11.79
C ARG A 40 -4.03 2.71 -11.06
N PHE A 41 -4.60 2.06 -10.06
CA PHE A 41 -4.05 0.86 -9.46
C PHE A 41 -4.72 -0.36 -10.09
N ALA A 42 -3.96 -1.20 -10.79
CA ALA A 42 -4.45 -2.42 -11.41
C ALA A 42 -3.70 -3.62 -10.82
N SER A 43 -4.44 -4.52 -10.18
CA SER A 43 -4.03 -5.83 -9.69
C SER A 43 -4.98 -6.87 -10.28
N ASP A 44 -4.60 -8.15 -10.24
CA ASP A 44 -5.41 -9.26 -10.73
C ASP A 44 -6.80 -9.33 -10.08
N THR A 45 -6.92 -8.80 -8.86
CA THR A 45 -8.17 -8.79 -8.09
C THR A 45 -8.81 -7.41 -7.99
N ILE A 46 -8.04 -6.34 -8.21
CA ILE A 46 -8.42 -4.97 -7.87
C ILE A 46 -8.01 -4.04 -9.00
N ASN A 47 -8.97 -3.53 -9.77
CA ASN A 47 -8.73 -2.44 -10.72
C ASN A 47 -9.42 -1.17 -10.21
N MET A 48 -8.62 -0.14 -9.97
CA MET A 48 -8.98 1.09 -9.30
C MET A 48 -8.47 2.25 -10.14
N GLN A 49 -9.33 3.19 -10.54
CA GLN A 49 -8.92 4.40 -11.27
C GLN A 49 -9.57 5.63 -10.66
N GLY A 50 -8.81 6.71 -10.51
CA GLY A 50 -9.37 8.02 -10.19
C GLY A 50 -8.30 9.11 -10.03
N GLN A 51 -8.74 10.31 -9.67
CA GLN A 51 -7.86 11.47 -9.62
C GLN A 51 -7.11 11.61 -8.29
N ILE A 52 -5.83 11.98 -8.37
CA ILE A 52 -5.05 12.40 -7.21
C ILE A 52 -5.66 13.69 -6.67
N THR A 53 -6.23 13.66 -5.48
CA THR A 53 -6.77 14.87 -4.85
C THR A 53 -5.70 15.59 -4.04
N ALA A 54 -5.86 16.91 -3.83
CA ALA A 54 -4.99 17.74 -2.99
C ALA A 54 -4.93 17.31 -1.50
N LYS A 55 -5.80 16.37 -1.08
CA LYS A 55 -5.72 15.74 0.26
C LYS A 55 -4.71 14.58 0.31
N SER A 56 -4.16 14.15 -0.82
CA SER A 56 -3.07 13.18 -0.88
C SER A 56 -1.80 13.81 -0.33
N TYR A 57 -0.98 13.06 0.39
CA TYR A 57 0.25 13.58 1.00
C TYR A 57 1.36 12.54 1.05
N VAL A 58 2.59 13.04 1.19
CA VAL A 58 3.79 12.23 1.34
C VAL A 58 4.20 12.27 2.81
N PHE A 59 4.36 11.12 3.44
CA PHE A 59 4.78 11.00 4.83
C PHE A 59 5.98 10.06 4.96
N ALA A 60 7.16 10.63 5.20
CA ALA A 60 8.42 9.90 5.28
C ALA A 60 8.65 8.96 4.08
N ASN A 61 8.51 7.65 4.31
CA ASN A 61 8.72 6.59 3.32
C ASN A 61 7.41 6.02 2.75
N PHE A 62 6.29 6.69 3.02
CA PHE A 62 4.99 6.30 2.53
C PHE A 62 4.33 7.45 1.79
N VAL A 63 3.54 7.08 0.81
CA VAL A 63 2.72 7.97 0.03
C VAL A 63 1.26 7.61 0.30
N VAL A 64 0.48 8.59 0.73
CA VAL A 64 -0.92 8.43 1.07
C VAL A 64 -1.76 9.14 0.01
N LEU A 65 -2.47 8.36 -0.79
CA LEU A 65 -3.29 8.83 -1.90
C LEU A 65 -4.75 8.80 -1.50
N ARG A 66 -5.41 9.96 -1.66
CA ARG A 66 -6.86 10.05 -1.65
C ARG A 66 -7.32 10.19 -3.10
N ILE A 67 -7.91 9.11 -3.61
CA ILE A 67 -8.34 9.02 -4.99
C ILE A 67 -9.83 9.42 -5.08
N ALA A 68 -10.14 10.46 -5.86
CA ALA A 68 -11.53 10.84 -6.13
C ALA A 68 -12.20 9.81 -7.04
N GLY A 69 -13.41 9.36 -6.69
CA GLY A 69 -14.12 8.25 -7.36
C GLY A 69 -14.22 6.97 -6.53
N PHE A 70 -13.53 6.90 -5.38
CA PHE A 70 -13.63 5.80 -4.42
C PHE A 70 -14.62 6.10 -3.29
N TYR A 71 -15.09 5.05 -2.60
CA TYR A 71 -15.84 5.19 -1.35
C TYR A 71 -15.11 6.15 -0.41
N GLN A 72 -15.87 7.07 0.21
CA GLN A 72 -15.38 8.28 0.90
C GLN A 72 -14.32 8.02 2.00
N SER A 73 -14.14 6.78 2.43
CA SER A 73 -13.27 6.34 3.52
C SER A 73 -12.02 5.56 3.10
N HIS A 74 -11.80 5.25 1.82
CA HIS A 74 -10.65 4.42 1.41
C HIS A 74 -9.44 5.27 1.01
N TRP A 75 -8.31 4.98 1.64
CA TRP A 75 -7.02 5.60 1.37
C TRP A 75 -6.10 4.54 0.78
N LEU A 76 -5.40 4.87 -0.31
CA LEU A 76 -4.36 4.00 -0.86
C LEU A 76 -3.02 4.42 -0.28
N ILE A 77 -2.36 3.50 0.43
CA ILE A 77 -1.06 3.75 1.05
C ILE A 77 -0.02 2.93 0.30
N ILE A 78 0.96 3.61 -0.30
CA ILE A 78 2.06 3.01 -1.05
C ILE A 78 3.35 3.24 -0.28
N SER A 79 4.09 2.17 0.01
CA SER A 79 5.39 2.23 0.68
C SER A 79 6.53 2.33 -0.34
N ALA A 80 7.57 3.08 0.00
CA ALA A 80 8.82 3.11 -0.77
C ALA A 80 9.44 1.72 -0.93
N ALA A 81 9.23 0.82 0.04
CA ALA A 81 9.74 -0.55 -0.03
C ALA A 81 8.96 -1.46 -0.98
N SER A 82 7.76 -1.03 -1.43
CA SER A 82 6.88 -1.83 -2.31
C SER A 82 7.00 -1.47 -3.79
N VAL A 83 7.78 -0.44 -4.13
CA VAL A 83 7.88 0.13 -5.48
C VAL A 83 9.34 0.39 -5.79
N ASP A 84 9.74 0.31 -7.06
CA ASP A 84 11.08 0.71 -7.47
C ASP A 84 11.35 2.19 -7.18
N GLU A 85 12.62 2.52 -6.93
CA GLU A 85 13.02 3.86 -6.46
C GLU A 85 12.65 4.98 -7.45
N VAL A 86 12.72 4.70 -8.75
CA VAL A 86 12.41 5.67 -9.82
C VAL A 86 10.92 5.96 -9.85
N SER A 87 10.07 4.93 -9.81
CA SER A 87 8.62 5.07 -9.77
C SER A 87 8.16 5.73 -8.47
N TYR A 88 8.76 5.40 -7.33
CA TYR A 88 8.46 6.05 -6.06
C TYR A 88 8.80 7.55 -6.09
N SER A 89 9.95 7.92 -6.66
CA SER A 89 10.34 9.33 -6.86
C SER A 89 9.37 10.10 -7.77
N ARG A 90 8.91 9.47 -8.86
CA ARG A 90 7.90 10.05 -9.76
C ARG A 90 6.56 10.28 -9.06
N LEU A 91 6.09 9.27 -8.31
CA LEU A 91 4.86 9.36 -7.53
C LEU A 91 4.93 10.49 -6.49
N LYS A 92 6.05 10.59 -5.76
CA LYS A 92 6.29 11.66 -4.79
C LYS A 92 6.21 13.05 -5.44
N ARG A 93 6.83 13.23 -6.62
CA ARG A 93 6.78 14.50 -7.36
C ARG A 93 5.38 14.86 -7.82
N ALA A 94 4.63 13.89 -8.34
CA ALA A 94 3.26 14.12 -8.81
C ALA A 94 2.35 14.61 -7.67
N ILE A 95 2.47 14.04 -6.48
CA ILE A 95 1.67 14.46 -5.33
C ILE A 95 2.06 15.85 -4.84
N ILE A 96 3.36 16.15 -4.78
CA ILE A 96 3.83 17.49 -4.43
C ILE A 96 3.30 18.53 -5.42
N ALA A 97 3.29 18.22 -6.73
CA ALA A 97 2.75 19.11 -7.76
C ALA A 97 1.24 19.39 -7.56
N VAL A 98 0.45 18.38 -7.18
CA VAL A 98 -0.99 18.55 -6.91
C VAL A 98 -1.28 19.30 -5.59
N GLN A 99 -0.33 19.30 -4.65
CA GLN A 99 -0.45 20.03 -3.39
C GLN A 99 -0.09 21.52 -3.51
N GLN A 100 0.66 21.91 -4.55
CA GLN A 100 1.04 23.31 -4.72
C GLN A 100 -0.20 24.13 -5.10
N PRO A 101 -0.51 25.21 -4.36
CA PRO A 101 -1.56 26.13 -4.76
C PRO A 101 -1.12 26.82 -6.06
N ASN A 102 -2.02 26.85 -7.06
CA ASN A 102 -1.88 27.72 -8.22
C ASN A 102 -1.83 29.19 -7.81
#